data_AF-A8RYV9-F1
#
_entry.id   AF-A8RYV9-F1
#
_cell.length_a   1.000
_cell.length_b   1.000
_cell.length_c   1.000
_cell.angle_alpha   90.00
_cell.angle_beta   90.00
_cell.angle_gamma   90.00
#
_symmetry.space_group_name_H-M   'P 1'
#
loop_
_entity.id
_entity.type
_entity.pdbx_description
1 polymer ?
#
loop_
_entity_poly.entity_id
_entity_poly.type
_entity_poly.pdbx_seq_one_letter_code
_entity_poly.pdbx_strand_id
1 'polypeptide(L)' 'MRIPAHTIIEVIDMASYVSPKIRDKFETLSVDLKNCILERNVHLETLQDLIKVLDEIVKEGS' A
#
# COMPACT_ATOMS: atom_id res chain seq x y z
N MET A 1 17.45 27.24 -24.22
CA MET A 1 16.10 26.65 -24.36
C MET A 1 15.86 25.79 -23.13
N ARG A 2 14.84 26.13 -22.33
CA ARG A 2 14.57 25.50 -21.03
C ARG A 2 14.21 24.04 -21.26
N ILE A 3 15.00 23.12 -20.70
CA ILE A 3 14.57 21.75 -20.48
C ILE A 3 13.34 21.83 -19.56
N PRO A 4 12.12 21.43 -20.00
CA PRO A 4 11.07 21.20 -19.03
C PRO A 4 11.50 19.97 -18.23
N ALA A 5 11.88 20.20 -16.97
CA ALA A 5 11.94 19.19 -15.95
C ALA A 5 10.49 18.74 -15.67
N HIS A 6 9.89 18.04 -16.62
CA HIS A 6 8.62 17.36 -16.44
C HIS A 6 8.94 15.92 -16.08
N THR A 7 9.19 15.79 -14.78
CA THR A 7 8.66 14.71 -13.95
C THR A 7 9.17 13.31 -14.29
N ILE A 8 10.40 13.01 -13.88
CA ILE A 8 10.86 11.63 -13.60
C ILE A 8 10.15 11.09 -12.33
N ILE A 9 8.82 11.18 -12.30
CA ILE A 9 7.96 10.65 -11.23
C ILE A 9 6.78 9.86 -11.85
N GLU A 10 6.78 9.59 -13.16
CA GLU A 10 5.78 8.72 -13.80
C GLU A 10 6.15 7.23 -13.69
N VAL A 11 6.83 6.83 -12.62
CA VAL A 11 7.09 5.41 -12.32
C VAL A 11 7.05 5.14 -10.81
N ILE A 12 6.24 5.87 -10.05
CA ILE A 12 5.86 5.36 -8.73
C ILE A 12 4.75 4.36 -8.98
N ASP A 13 5.20 3.14 -9.27
CA ASP A 13 4.53 1.87 -9.11
C ASP A 13 3.10 2.02 -8.56
N MET A 14 2.12 1.66 -9.39
CA MET A 14 0.71 1.48 -9.01
C MET A 14 0.57 0.27 -8.06
N ALA A 15 1.42 0.19 -7.05
CA ALA A 15 1.35 -0.75 -5.94
C ALA A 15 1.06 0.07 -4.69
N SER A 16 0.23 -0.49 -3.82
CA SER A 16 -0.30 0.15 -2.62
C SER A 16 0.71 1.04 -1.91
N TYR A 17 0.33 2.30 -1.69
CA TYR A 17 1.14 3.22 -0.92
C TYR A 17 1.13 2.79 0.55
N VAL A 18 2.31 2.58 1.13
CA VAL A 18 2.47 2.20 2.54
C VAL A 18 3.31 3.24 3.25
N SER A 19 2.70 3.96 4.18
CA SER A 19 3.38 4.97 4.99
C SER A 19 4.49 4.33 5.83
N PRO A 20 5.69 4.95 5.93
CA PRO A 20 6.81 4.42 6.70
C PRO A 20 6.47 4.21 8.18
N LYS A 21 5.47 4.93 8.71
CA LYS A 21 4.99 4.78 10.09
C LYS A 21 4.30 3.44 10.35
N ILE A 22 3.64 2.89 9.35
CA ILE A 22 2.92 1.60 9.44
C ILE A 22 3.60 0.50 8.66
N ARG A 23 4.69 0.82 7.94
CA ARG A 23 5.47 -0.14 7.17
C ARG A 23 6.00 -1.28 8.05
N ASP A 24 6.45 -0.99 9.26
CA ASP A 24 6.88 -2.02 10.22
C ASP A 24 5.76 -3.03 10.51
N LYS A 25 4.53 -2.54 10.76
CA LYS A 25 3.33 -3.36 10.94
C LYS A 25 3.02 -4.16 9.68
N PHE A 26 3.07 -3.53 8.52
CA PHE A 26 2.82 -4.18 7.24
C PHE A 26 3.84 -5.29 6.96
N GLU A 27 5.12 -5.06 7.25
CA GLU A 27 6.19 -6.03 7.08
C GLU A 27 6.02 -7.24 8.01
N THR A 28 5.47 -7.06 9.22
CA THR A 28 5.14 -8.15 10.16
C THR A 28 4.01 -9.07 9.70
N LEU A 29 3.21 -8.65 8.71
CA LEU A 29 2.16 -9.50 8.14
C LEU A 29 2.76 -10.62 7.28
N SER A 30 1.99 -11.71 7.17
CA SER A 30 2.30 -12.80 6.23
C SER A 30 2.31 -12.30 4.78
N VAL A 31 3.11 -12.96 3.94
CA VAL A 31 3.23 -12.65 2.51
C VAL A 31 1.86 -12.67 1.82
N ASP A 32 0.98 -13.58 2.20
CA ASP A 32 -0.37 -13.71 1.66
C ASP A 32 -1.22 -12.44 1.88
N LEU A 33 -1.26 -11.94 3.13
CA LEU A 33 -1.94 -10.68 3.45
C LEU A 33 -1.32 -9.50 2.71
N LYS A 34 0.02 -9.44 2.61
CA LYS A 34 0.70 -8.39 1.86
C LYS A 34 0.30 -8.41 0.38
N ASN A 35 0.23 -9.59 -0.24
CA ASN A 35 -0.24 -9.75 -1.60
C ASN A 35 -1.70 -9.31 -1.75
N CYS A 36 -2.61 -9.78 -0.89
CA CYS A 36 -4.01 -9.34 -0.93
C CYS A 36 -4.16 -7.81 -0.77
N ILE A 37 -3.35 -7.18 0.09
CA ILE A 37 -3.35 -5.73 0.27
C ILE A 37 -2.82 -5.02 -1.00
N LEU A 38 -1.72 -5.52 -1.57
CA LEU A 38 -1.10 -4.97 -2.79
C LEU A 38 -2.00 -5.11 -4.03
N GLU A 39 -2.65 -6.26 -4.20
CA GLU A 39 -3.61 -6.53 -5.28
C GLU A 39 -4.77 -5.53 -5.28
N ARG A 40 -5.17 -5.06 -4.09
CA ARG A 40 -6.28 -4.11 -3.91
C ARG A 40 -5.91 -2.65 -4.12
N ASN A 41 -4.65 -2.32 -4.44
CA ASN A 41 -4.23 -0.94 -4.70
C ASN A 41 -4.58 0.05 -3.55
N VAL A 42 -4.52 -0.40 -2.30
CA VAL A 42 -4.91 0.44 -1.15
C VAL A 42 -3.88 1.52 -0.81
N HIS A 43 -4.33 2.60 -0.16
CA HIS A 43 -3.47 3.66 0.36
C HIS A 43 -3.44 3.59 1.89
N LEU A 44 -2.33 3.12 2.46
CA LEU A 44 -2.17 2.93 3.89
C LEU A 44 -1.34 4.08 4.48
N GLU A 45 -2.02 5.15 4.90
CA GLU A 45 -1.36 6.26 5.60
C GLU A 45 -1.24 6.02 7.11
N THR A 46 -2.28 5.40 7.69
CA THR A 46 -2.46 5.22 9.13
C THR A 46 -2.63 3.76 9.52
N LEU A 47 -2.52 3.48 10.82
CA LEU A 47 -2.75 2.12 11.34
C LEU A 47 -4.22 1.71 11.15
N GLN A 48 -5.14 2.67 11.20
CA GLN A 48 -6.56 2.40 11.00
C GLN A 48 -6.86 1.92 9.59
N ASP A 49 -6.21 2.50 8.56
CA ASP A 49 -6.31 2.00 7.18
C ASP A 49 -5.85 0.54 7.09
N LEU A 50 -4.71 0.23 7.72
CA LEU A 50 -4.17 -1.13 7.72
C LEU A 50 -5.15 -2.12 8.38
N ILE A 51 -5.69 -1.76 9.54
CA ILE A 51 -6.66 -2.60 10.27
C ILE A 51 -7.93 -2.80 9.45
N LYS A 52 -8.43 -1.74 8.81
CA LYS A 52 -9.65 -1.80 8.01
C LYS A 52 -9.49 -2.74 6.81
N VAL A 53 -8.40 -2.59 6.07
CA VAL A 53 -8.11 -3.47 4.92
C VAL A 53 -7.92 -4.92 5.36
N LEU A 54 -7.24 -5.15 6.50
CA LEU A 54 -7.12 -6.48 7.08
C LEU A 54 -8.49 -7.08 7.47
N ASP A 55 -9.36 -6.29 8.09
CA ASP A 55 -10.71 -6.72 8.48
C ASP A 55 -11.55 -7.09 7.24
N GLU A 56 -11.46 -6.31 6.16
CA GLU A 56 -12.11 -6.60 4.88
C GLU A 56 -11.60 -7.92 4.28
N ILE A 57 -10.28 -8.13 4.24
CA ILE A 57 -9.67 -9.37 3.71
C ILE A 57 -10.11 -10.58 4.53
N VAL A 58 -10.10 -10.47 5.87
CA VAL A 58 -10.53 -11.57 6.76
C VAL A 58 -12.01 -11.87 6.61
N LYS A 59 -12.85 -10.84 6.44
CA LYS A 59 -14.29 -10.99 6.21
C LYS A 59 -14.63 -11.63 4.87
N GLU A 60 -13.89 -11.33 3.82
CA GLU A 60 -14.11 -11.94 2.49
C GLU A 60 -13.57 -13.37 2.41
N GLY A 61 -12.62 -13.74 3.27
CA GLY A 61 -12.10 -15.10 3.38
C GLY A 61 -12.90 -16.04 4.29
N SER A 62 -14.00 -15.59 4.89
CA SER A 62 -14.92 -16.38 5.75
C SER A 62 -16.29 -16.55 5.10
#